data_AF-A0A969X0U3-F1
#
_entry.id   AF-A0A969X0U3-F1
#
_cell.length_a   1.000
_cell.length_b   1.000
_cell.length_c   1.000
_cell.angle_alpha   90.00
_cell.angle_beta   90.00
_cell.angle_gamma   90.00
#
_symmetry.space_group_name_H-M   'P 1'
#
loop_
_entity.id
_entity.type
_entity.pdbx_description
1 polymer ?
#
loop_
_entity_poly.entity_id
_entity_poly.type
_entity_poly.pdbx_seq_one_letter_code
_entity_poly.pdbx_strand_id
1 'polypeptide(L)'
;MISLRPGQVEVSQYKNGVLAVPAVPGAGKTTCLCHLACNLIAHDLEPGKKILIVTVMNSAVSNFRHKMRNLLQEQEIQAKGYDVKTLHSLGLLILKQKPEKVLV
;
A
#
# COMPACT_ATOMS: atom_id res chain seq x y z
N MET A 1 -13.69 4.23 -14.84
CA MET A 1 -12.51 3.58 -15.44
C MET A 1 -11.36 4.59 -15.47
N ILE A 2 -10.24 4.32 -14.77
CA ILE A 2 -9.11 5.26 -14.70
C ILE A 2 -8.30 5.22 -15.99
N SER A 3 -7.96 6.38 -16.55
CA SER A 3 -7.00 6.48 -17.66
C SER A 3 -5.59 6.60 -17.08
N LEU A 4 -4.80 5.52 -17.19
CA LEU A 4 -3.43 5.47 -16.71
C LEU A 4 -2.45 5.99 -17.78
N ARG A 5 -1.46 6.76 -17.35
CA ARG A 5 -0.33 7.15 -18.22
C ARG A 5 0.54 5.91 -18.51
N PRO A 6 1.33 5.89 -19.60
CA PRO A 6 2.15 4.72 -19.94
C PRO A 6 3.00 4.17 -18.78
N GLY A 7 3.71 5.02 -18.05
CA GLY A 7 4.50 4.57 -16.89
C GLY A 7 3.66 4.10 -15.68
N GLN A 8 2.38 4.45 -15.60
CA GLN A 8 1.46 3.93 -14.58
C GLN A 8 0.88 2.56 -14.98
N VAL A 9 0.80 2.27 -16.28
CA VAL A 9 0.39 0.95 -16.78
C VAL A 9 1.40 -0.11 -16.34
N GLU A 10 2.70 0.16 -16.47
CA GLU A 10 3.76 -0.74 -16.01
C GLU A 10 3.63 -1.06 -14.52
N VAL A 11 3.40 -0.03 -13.68
CA VAL A 11 3.16 -0.23 -12.24
C VAL A 11 1.90 -1.06 -11.99
N SER A 12 0.83 -0.87 -12.77
CA SER A 12 -0.42 -1.62 -12.59
C SER A 12 -0.31 -3.11 -12.93
N GLN A 13 0.68 -3.48 -13.76
CA GLN A 13 0.94 -4.86 -14.17
C GLN A 13 1.89 -5.59 -13.22
N TYR A 14 2.43 -4.91 -12.22
CA TYR A 14 3.30 -5.52 -11.22
C TYR A 14 2.61 -6.68 -10.50
N LYS A 15 3.30 -7.81 -10.38
CA LYS A 15 2.80 -9.01 -9.70
C LYS A 15 3.69 -9.46 -8.54
N ASN A 16 5.01 -9.47 -8.75
CA ASN A 16 5.98 -9.89 -7.74
C ASN A 16 7.38 -9.32 -8.05
N GLY A 17 8.33 -9.53 -7.13
CA GLY A 17 9.72 -9.10 -7.29
C GLY A 17 9.99 -7.73 -6.66
N VAL A 18 10.82 -6.92 -7.33
CA VAL A 18 11.17 -5.57 -6.89
C VAL A 18 10.86 -4.61 -8.02
N LEU A 19 10.11 -3.54 -7.72
CA LEU A 19 9.79 -2.48 -8.66
C LEU A 19 10.17 -1.13 -8.06
N ALA A 20 10.92 -0.34 -8.82
CA ALA A 20 11.23 1.05 -8.49
C ALA A 20 10.43 1.98 -9.41
N VAL A 21 9.66 2.89 -8.81
CA VAL A 21 8.83 3.84 -9.57
C VAL A 21 9.41 5.25 -9.42
N PRO A 22 10.03 5.81 -10.48
CA PRO A 22 10.58 7.17 -10.43
C PRO A 22 9.46 8.21 -10.26
N ALA A 23 9.79 9.30 -9.58
CA ALA A 23 8.77 10.12 -8.93
C ALA A 23 9.02 11.64 -9.02
N VAL A 24 8.27 12.34 -9.86
CA VAL A 24 8.11 13.81 -9.77
C VAL A 24 6.85 14.20 -8.98
N PRO A 25 6.83 15.34 -8.26
CA PRO A 25 5.63 15.83 -7.56
C PRO A 25 4.40 15.87 -8.49
N GLY A 26 3.22 15.51 -7.98
CA GLY A 26 1.97 15.56 -8.75
C GLY A 26 1.75 14.44 -9.79
N ALA A 27 2.68 13.51 -9.99
CA ALA A 27 2.57 12.46 -11.02
C ALA A 27 1.48 11.37 -10.76
N GLY A 28 0.63 11.51 -9.75
CA GLY A 28 -0.45 10.57 -9.46
C GLY A 28 -0.01 9.21 -8.88
N LYS A 29 1.23 9.08 -8.40
CA LYS A 29 1.79 7.82 -7.86
C LYS A 29 0.96 7.20 -6.76
N THR A 30 0.47 8.01 -5.81
CA THR A 30 -0.37 7.50 -4.72
C THR A 30 -1.61 6.80 -5.27
N THR A 31 -2.29 7.40 -6.25
CA THR A 31 -3.46 6.78 -6.89
C THR A 31 -3.07 5.49 -7.59
N CYS A 32 -1.99 5.50 -8.38
CA CYS A 32 -1.50 4.30 -9.07
C CYS A 32 -1.14 3.15 -8.10
N LEU A 33 -0.43 3.44 -7.01
CA LEU A 33 -0.08 2.45 -5.98
C LEU A 33 -1.31 1.95 -5.21
N CYS A 34 -2.31 2.80 -4.96
CA CYS A 34 -3.56 2.33 -4.36
C CYS A 34 -4.30 1.36 -5.29
N HIS A 35 -4.39 1.67 -6.59
CA HIS A 35 -5.00 0.76 -7.56
C HIS A 35 -4.25 -0.57 -7.64
N LEU A 36 -2.92 -0.54 -7.69
CA LEU A 36 -2.11 -1.76 -7.67
C LEU A 36 -2.40 -2.58 -6.40
N ALA A 37 -2.38 -1.96 -5.22
CA ALA A 37 -2.63 -2.66 -3.97
C ALA A 37 -4.05 -3.24 -3.91
N CYS A 38 -5.08 -2.51 -4.36
CA CYS A 38 -6.45 -3.02 -4.45
C CYS A 38 -6.55 -4.22 -5.41
N ASN A 39 -5.93 -4.14 -6.59
CA ASN A 39 -5.94 -5.23 -7.56
C ASN A 39 -5.27 -6.49 -7.00
N LEU A 40 -4.13 -6.33 -6.32
CA LEU A 40 -3.45 -7.44 -5.66
C LEU A 40 -4.33 -8.04 -4.56
N ILE A 41 -5.00 -7.24 -3.73
CA ILE A 41 -5.93 -7.73 -2.70
C ILE A 41 -7.10 -8.50 -3.33
N ALA A 42 -7.63 -8.02 -4.45
CA ALA A 42 -8.78 -8.61 -5.12
C ALA A 42 -8.49 -9.96 -5.80
N HIS A 43 -7.27 -10.13 -6.34
CA HIS A 43 -7.00 -11.22 -7.28
C HIS A 43 -5.78 -12.08 -6.94
N ASP A 44 -4.76 -11.51 -6.30
CA ASP A 44 -3.44 -12.14 -6.20
C ASP A 44 -2.99 -12.40 -4.74
N LEU A 45 -3.72 -11.87 -3.75
CA LEU A 45 -3.37 -11.97 -2.34
C LEU A 45 -3.91 -13.27 -1.73
N GLU A 46 -3.01 -14.13 -1.24
CA GLU A 46 -3.40 -15.36 -0.55
C GLU A 46 -4.24 -15.08 0.71
N PRO A 47 -5.21 -15.97 1.04
CA PRO A 47 -6.00 -15.86 2.27
C PRO A 47 -5.13 -15.71 3.52
N GLY A 48 -5.45 -14.73 4.36
CA GLY A 48 -4.73 -14.46 5.61
C GLY A 48 -3.45 -13.63 5.46
N LYS A 49 -2.99 -13.34 4.23
CA LYS A 49 -1.90 -12.37 3.99
C LYS A 49 -2.43 -10.94 3.98
N LYS A 50 -1.50 -9.98 4.07
CA LYS A 50 -1.80 -8.55 3.98
C LYS A 50 -0.74 -7.82 3.17
N ILE A 51 -1.17 -6.77 2.47
CA ILE A 51 -0.28 -5.77 1.86
C ILE A 51 0.09 -4.73 2.92
N LEU A 52 1.40 -4.53 3.15
CA LEU A 52 1.91 -3.47 4.02
C LEU A 52 2.39 -2.28 3.17
N ILE A 53 1.75 -1.14 3.36
CA ILE A 53 2.16 0.14 2.76
C ILE A 53 2.90 0.95 3.82
N VAL A 54 4.13 1.35 3.51
CA VAL A 54 4.98 2.12 4.40
C VAL A 54 5.28 3.49 3.80
N THR A 55 5.14 4.54 4.60
CA THR A 55 5.42 5.92 4.18
C THR A 55 6.12 6.70 5.30
N VAL A 56 6.54 7.94 5.02
CA VAL A 56 7.23 8.79 6.01
C VAL A 56 6.21 9.63 6.80
N MET A 57 5.15 10.12 6.15
CA MET A 57 4.26 11.13 6.72
C MET A 57 2.91 10.55 7.15
N ASN A 58 2.39 11.02 8.29
CA ASN A 58 1.04 10.63 8.76
C ASN A 58 -0.08 11.08 7.81
N SER A 59 0.09 12.22 7.13
CA SER A 59 -0.84 12.69 6.11
C SER A 59 -0.96 11.71 4.94
N ALA A 60 0.17 11.12 4.51
CA ALA A 60 0.17 10.08 3.49
C ALA A 60 -0.53 8.81 3.97
N VAL A 61 -0.35 8.41 5.24
CA VAL A 61 -1.08 7.27 5.84
C VAL A 61 -2.59 7.48 5.74
N SER A 62 -3.08 8.66 6.16
CA SER A 62 -4.51 9.00 6.10
C SER A 62 -5.03 8.95 4.66
N ASN A 63 -4.30 9.54 3.72
CA ASN A 63 -4.65 9.57 2.30
C ASN A 63 -4.72 8.16 1.69
N PHE A 64 -3.73 7.30 1.96
CA PHE A 64 -3.75 5.91 1.50
C PHE A 64 -4.95 5.14 2.07
N ARG A 65 -5.22 5.23 3.38
CA ARG A 65 -6.37 4.54 3.99
C ARG A 65 -7.70 5.00 3.39
N HIS A 66 -7.87 6.31 3.19
CA HIS A 66 -9.08 6.85 2.58
C HIS A 66 -9.26 6.33 1.15
N LYS A 67 -8.23 6.44 0.30
CA LYS A 67 -8.28 5.96 -1.09
C LYS A 67 -8.48 4.46 -1.21
N MET A 68 -7.73 3.66 -0.45
CA MET A 68 -7.83 2.19 -0.46
C MET A 68 -9.24 1.74 -0.06
N ARG A 69 -9.81 2.33 0.99
CA ARG A 69 -11.18 2.03 1.42
C ARG A 69 -12.19 2.30 0.31
N ASN A 70 -12.14 3.48 -0.31
CA ASN A 70 -13.09 3.85 -1.35
C ASN A 70 -12.95 2.91 -2.57
N LEU A 71 -11.72 2.64 -3.02
CA LEU A 71 -11.47 1.76 -4.17
C LEU A 71 -11.92 0.32 -3.92
N LEU A 72 -11.71 -0.23 -2.73
CA LEU A 72 -12.18 -1.57 -2.40
C LEU A 72 -13.71 -1.62 -2.32
N GLN A 73 -14.34 -0.58 -1.76
CA GLN A 73 -15.81 -0.46 -1.71
C GLN A 73 -16.43 -0.36 -3.11
N GLU A 74 -15.81 0.38 -4.03
CA GLU A 74 -16.22 0.46 -5.44
C GLU A 74 -16.14 -0.92 -6.15
N GLN A 75 -15.31 -1.83 -5.65
CA GLN A 75 -15.19 -3.21 -6.14
C GLN A 75 -16.03 -4.21 -5.34
N GLU A 76 -16.87 -3.74 -4.41
CA GLU A 76 -17.66 -4.58 -3.49
C GLU A 76 -16.81 -5.50 -2.59
N ILE A 77 -15.53 -5.15 -2.40
CA ILE A 77 -14.58 -5.89 -1.56
C ILE A 77 -14.53 -5.24 -0.17
N GLN A 78 -14.54 -6.06 0.87
CA GLN A 78 -14.36 -5.56 2.23
C GLN A 78 -12.99 -4.87 2.36
N ALA A 79 -12.96 -3.67 2.95
CA ALA A 79 -11.72 -2.88 3.17
C ALA A 79 -10.78 -3.51 4.23
N LYS A 80 -10.30 -4.72 3.95
CA LYS A 80 -9.34 -5.54 4.72
C LYS A 80 -8.20 -5.96 3.78
N GLY A 81 -7.26 -6.76 4.30
CA GLY A 81 -6.13 -7.26 3.50
C GLY A 81 -4.98 -6.26 3.32
N TYR A 82 -5.01 -5.12 4.01
CA TYR A 82 -3.90 -4.17 4.00
C TYR A 82 -3.68 -3.48 5.36
N ASP A 83 -2.46 -2.99 5.54
CA ASP A 83 -2.04 -2.14 6.65
C ASP A 83 -1.25 -0.95 6.07
N VAL A 84 -1.49 0.24 6.59
CA VAL A 84 -0.73 1.45 6.21
C VAL A 84 -0.06 2.02 7.46
N LYS A 85 1.26 2.19 7.42
CA LYS A 85 2.06 2.65 8.55
C LYS A 85 3.08 3.67 8.12
N THR A 86 3.48 4.52 9.06
CA THR A 86 4.75 5.23 8.93
C THR A 86 5.93 4.30 9.21
N LEU A 87 7.14 4.65 8.75
CA LEU A 87 8.36 3.95 9.15
C LEU A 87 8.50 3.85 10.68
N HIS A 88 8.22 4.94 11.39
CA HIS A 88 8.27 4.99 12.85
C HIS A 88 7.26 4.04 13.52
N SER A 89 6.01 4.04 13.07
CA SER A 89 4.97 3.15 13.63
C SER A 89 5.19 1.68 13.29
N LEU A 90 5.80 1.39 12.13
CA LEU A 90 6.26 0.05 11.80
C LEU A 90 7.41 -0.38 12.72
N GLY A 91 8.41 0.49 12.91
CA GLY A 91 9.53 0.22 13.82
C GLY A 91 9.04 -0.08 15.23
N LEU A 92 8.18 0.79 15.79
CA LEU A 92 7.60 0.57 17.11
C LEU A 92 6.81 -0.75 17.21
N LEU A 93 6.08 -1.13 16.14
CA LEU A 93 5.36 -2.41 16.11
C LEU A 93 6.33 -3.60 16.18
N ILE A 94 7.40 -3.57 15.39
CA ILE A 94 8.42 -4.64 15.36
C ILE A 94 9.07 -4.77 16.75
N LEU A 95 9.41 -3.65 17.38
CA LEU A 95 10.01 -3.63 18.72
C LEU A 95 9.05 -4.20 19.77
N LYS A 96 7.77 -3.84 19.73
CA LYS A 96 6.75 -4.39 20.64
C LYS A 96 6.51 -5.88 20.45
N GLN A 97 6.72 -6.41 19.25
CA GLN A 97 6.63 -7.84 18.97
C GLN A 97 7.89 -8.62 19.38
N LYS A 98 9.01 -7.92 19.59
CA LYS A 98 10.30 -8.49 20.00
C LYS A 98 10.92 -7.70 21.17
N PRO A 99 10.23 -7.61 22.32
CA PRO A 99 10.71 -6.81 23.45
C PRO A 99 12.10 -7.24 23.94
N GLU A 100 12.45 -8.52 23.78
CA GLU A 100 13.75 -9.10 24.12
C GLU A 100 14.93 -8.50 23.34
N LYS A 101 14.70 -7.83 22.22
CA LYS A 101 15.75 -7.17 21.42
C LYS A 101 15.98 -5.70 21.78
N VAL A 102 15.15 -5.14 22.66
CA VAL A 102 15.18 -3.72 23.04
C VAL A 102 15.75 -3.52 24.44
N LEU A 103 15.59 -4.53 25.30
CA LEU A 103 16.10 -4.55 26.67
C LEU A 103 17.46 -5.26 26.68
N VAL A 104 18.50 -4.57 26.22
CA VAL A 104 19.92 -4.95 26.43
C VAL A 104 20.61 -3.79 27.11
#